data_AF-A0A509L154-F1
#
_entry.id   AF-A0A509L154-F1
#
_cell.length_a   1.000
_cell.length_b   1.000
_cell.length_c   1.000
_cell.angle_alpha   90.00
_cell.angle_beta   90.00
_cell.angle_gamma   90.00
#
_symmetry.space_group_name_H-M   'P 1'
#
loop_
_entity.id
_entity.type
_entity.pdbx_description
1 polymer ?
#
loop_
_entity_poly.entity_id
_entity_poly.type
_entity_poly.pdbx_seq_one_letter_code
_entity_poly.pdbx_strand_id
1 'polypeptide(L)'
;MKDIVVSRGDGYLIEFSEDELYKDIVKGSENAAQKGKIDGLSKAEINHLVDIFSQPGKTVSVDPGKEVVVSDDGAGLMASWGRPSAGHAIPISDHQSILMYERVYCGDTCGLGFPDYSYKPVKSAIGYARSHYKTISMLTTIPLIYGSQPNMGMYYHPTGPIPTPFDYFTKYEFEKGFQLQEEAAQIMRDDIYYVAEQLYEVGCEAINLDTTASAGDAEFWGALQVVEDIKSRLPDMPVEMGMAGEEVIGMHGKLTYQGERLAGMYPHQQVEMAAKAGVDIFGVAVNSDTGRSTPYNLARAVTFTKAAAEQSSIPVHANSGMGVGGMPMTLLPPIGCSTRCAKALVEIGKADGL
;
A
#
# COMPACT_ATOMS: atom_id res chain seq x y z
N MET A 1 18.44 14.45 -31.12
CA MET A 1 17.45 13.71 -30.31
C MET A 1 16.94 14.66 -29.26
N LYS A 2 15.65 14.59 -28.92
CA LYS A 2 15.08 15.43 -27.87
C LYS A 2 15.27 14.69 -26.55
N ASP A 3 15.83 15.35 -25.55
CA ASP A 3 16.04 14.75 -24.25
C ASP A 3 14.69 14.50 -23.55
N ILE A 4 14.58 13.34 -22.89
CA ILE A 4 13.38 12.91 -22.15
C ILE A 4 13.54 13.41 -20.71
N VAL A 5 12.67 14.32 -20.31
CA VAL A 5 12.66 14.86 -18.94
C VAL A 5 11.92 13.89 -18.02
N VAL A 6 12.60 13.40 -17.00
CA VAL A 6 12.04 12.52 -15.96
C VAL A 6 12.37 13.05 -14.57
N SER A 7 11.74 12.51 -13.53
CA SER A 7 12.09 12.82 -12.15
C SER A 7 13.05 11.78 -11.58
N ARG A 8 13.81 12.17 -10.55
CA ARG A 8 14.41 11.28 -9.57
C ARG A 8 13.40 10.91 -8.49
N GLY A 9 13.71 9.89 -7.70
CA GLY A 9 12.89 9.44 -6.58
C GLY A 9 12.75 10.50 -5.48
N ASP A 10 13.59 11.53 -5.43
CA ASP A 10 13.44 12.72 -4.59
C ASP A 10 12.63 13.85 -5.25
N GLY A 11 12.17 13.66 -6.49
CA GLY A 11 11.41 14.62 -7.28
C GLY A 11 12.23 15.55 -8.16
N TYR A 12 13.57 15.55 -8.07
CA TYR A 12 14.42 16.42 -8.90
C TYR A 12 14.33 16.04 -10.38
N LEU A 13 14.21 17.03 -11.27
CA LEU A 13 14.13 16.78 -12.71
C LEU A 13 15.52 16.47 -13.30
N ILE A 14 15.58 15.44 -14.11
CA ILE A 14 16.76 15.03 -14.87
C ILE A 14 16.37 14.78 -16.33
N GLU A 15 17.38 14.77 -17.19
CA GLU A 15 17.22 14.52 -18.62
C GLU A 15 17.92 13.22 -18.98
N PHE A 16 17.28 12.40 -19.81
CA PHE A 16 17.85 11.20 -20.39
C PHE A 16 17.76 11.23 -21.91
N SER A 17 18.81 10.74 -22.56
CA SER A 17 18.68 10.17 -23.90
C SER A 17 17.85 8.87 -23.85
N GLU A 18 17.32 8.46 -25.01
CA GLU A 18 16.54 7.21 -25.10
C GLU A 18 17.33 5.97 -24.65
N ASP A 19 18.64 5.91 -24.97
CA ASP A 19 19.53 4.82 -24.54
C ASP A 19 19.80 4.84 -23.03
N GLU A 20 19.95 6.02 -22.42
CA GLU A 20 20.07 6.14 -20.97
C GLU A 20 18.80 5.70 -20.24
N LEU A 21 17.64 6.13 -20.74
CA LEU A 21 16.34 5.71 -20.21
C LEU A 21 16.17 4.19 -20.30
N TYR A 22 16.48 3.60 -21.46
CA TYR A 22 16.40 2.15 -21.65
C TYR A 22 17.29 1.40 -20.66
N LYS A 23 18.57 1.80 -20.53
CA LYS A 23 19.53 1.19 -19.60
C LYS A 23 19.10 1.34 -18.14
N ASP A 24 18.47 2.46 -17.80
CA ASP A 24 18.02 2.73 -16.45
C ASP A 24 16.80 1.87 -16.06
N ILE A 25 15.85 1.69 -17.00
CA ILE A 25 14.73 0.75 -16.86
C ILE A 25 15.22 -0.70 -16.70
N VAL A 26 16.17 -1.14 -17.55
CA VAL A 26 16.76 -2.49 -17.46
C VAL A 26 17.32 -2.73 -16.06
N LYS A 27 18.12 -1.79 -15.52
CA LYS A 27 18.70 -1.93 -14.18
C LYS A 27 17.64 -2.02 -13.09
N GLY A 28 16.55 -1.27 -13.21
CA GLY A 28 15.43 -1.34 -12.28
C GLY A 28 14.78 -2.72 -12.28
N SER A 29 14.48 -3.24 -13.48
CA SER A 29 13.90 -4.58 -13.60
C SER A 29 14.84 -5.69 -13.12
N GLU A 30 16.11 -5.65 -13.50
CA GLU A 30 17.13 -6.62 -13.05
C GLU A 30 17.30 -6.60 -11.53
N ASN A 31 17.21 -5.43 -10.90
CA ASN A 31 17.26 -5.31 -9.45
C ASN A 31 16.10 -6.05 -8.77
N ALA A 32 14.87 -5.86 -9.27
CA ALA A 32 13.69 -6.54 -8.76
C ALA A 32 13.78 -8.05 -8.98
N ALA A 33 14.15 -8.47 -10.19
CA ALA A 33 14.36 -9.86 -10.56
C ALA A 33 15.37 -10.56 -9.64
N GLN A 34 16.52 -9.93 -9.41
CA GLN A 34 17.57 -10.47 -8.54
C GLN A 34 17.11 -10.61 -7.08
N LYS A 35 16.46 -9.57 -6.53
CA LYS A 35 16.00 -9.57 -5.14
C LYS A 35 14.87 -10.57 -4.90
N GLY A 36 13.84 -10.51 -5.74
CA GLY A 36 12.66 -11.35 -5.65
C GLY A 36 12.87 -12.78 -6.15
N LYS A 37 13.97 -13.06 -6.85
CA LYS A 37 14.17 -14.33 -7.58
C LYS A 37 13.03 -14.63 -8.56
N ILE A 38 12.59 -13.58 -9.24
CA ILE A 38 11.53 -13.58 -10.26
C ILE A 38 12.12 -13.23 -11.62
N ASP A 39 11.36 -13.44 -12.69
CA ASP A 39 11.78 -13.02 -14.02
C ASP A 39 11.77 -11.50 -14.16
N GLY A 40 12.79 -10.98 -14.85
CA GLY A 40 12.82 -9.58 -15.26
C GLY A 40 11.83 -9.30 -16.39
N LEU A 41 11.58 -8.02 -16.66
CA LEU A 41 10.77 -7.58 -17.79
C LEU A 41 11.40 -8.05 -19.10
N SER A 42 10.55 -8.54 -19.99
CA SER A 42 10.95 -8.88 -21.34
C SER A 42 11.38 -7.63 -22.11
N LYS A 43 12.12 -7.81 -23.20
CA LYS A 43 12.51 -6.70 -24.09
C LYS A 43 11.31 -5.90 -24.60
N ALA A 44 10.18 -6.56 -24.87
CA ALA A 44 8.96 -5.89 -25.32
C ALA A 44 8.37 -4.99 -24.23
N GLU A 45 8.37 -5.44 -22.98
CA GLU A 45 7.87 -4.68 -21.84
C GLU A 45 8.79 -3.50 -21.49
N ILE A 46 10.11 -3.70 -21.60
CA ILE A 46 11.08 -2.61 -21.43
C ILE A 46 10.87 -1.52 -22.50
N ASN A 47 10.73 -1.92 -23.77
CA ASN A 47 10.42 -0.98 -24.85
C ASN A 47 9.10 -0.26 -24.60
N HIS A 48 8.08 -0.97 -24.12
CA HIS A 48 6.79 -0.36 -23.79
C HIS A 48 6.91 0.69 -22.67
N LEU A 49 7.74 0.45 -21.65
CA LEU A 49 7.98 1.43 -20.60
C LEU A 49 8.76 2.65 -21.12
N VAL A 50 9.72 2.45 -22.02
CA VAL A 50 10.39 3.56 -22.75
C VAL A 50 9.36 4.38 -23.52
N ASP A 51 8.42 3.74 -24.22
CA ASP A 51 7.35 4.42 -24.96
C ASP A 51 6.46 5.24 -24.01
N ILE A 52 6.11 4.73 -22.83
CA ILE A 52 5.33 5.45 -21.81
C ILE A 52 6.04 6.73 -21.36
N PHE A 53 7.34 6.66 -21.06
CA PHE A 53 8.11 7.85 -20.69
C PHE A 53 8.30 8.82 -21.86
N SER A 54 8.38 8.32 -23.09
CA SER A 54 8.56 9.11 -24.30
C SER A 54 7.29 9.78 -24.82
N GLN A 55 6.11 9.46 -24.26
CA GLN A 55 4.86 10.12 -24.63
C GLN A 55 4.95 11.64 -24.36
N PRO A 56 4.55 12.49 -25.33
CA PRO A 56 4.71 13.94 -25.22
C PRO A 56 3.71 14.60 -24.26
N GLY A 57 2.66 13.88 -23.86
CA GLY A 57 1.63 14.37 -22.95
C GLY A 57 2.18 14.58 -21.54
N LYS A 58 1.75 15.67 -20.89
CA LYS A 58 2.02 15.85 -19.45
C LYS A 58 1.31 14.76 -18.65
N THR A 59 0.06 14.44 -19.00
CA THR A 59 -0.71 13.31 -18.50
C THR A 59 -0.77 12.22 -19.55
N VAL A 60 -0.75 10.97 -19.10
CA VAL A 60 -0.97 9.78 -19.93
C VAL A 60 -2.09 8.93 -19.31
N SER A 61 -2.69 8.04 -20.09
CA SER A 61 -3.70 7.10 -19.59
C SER A 61 -3.64 5.82 -20.40
N VAL A 62 -4.25 4.76 -19.87
CA VAL A 62 -4.53 3.53 -20.63
C VAL A 62 -5.49 3.81 -21.78
N ASP A 63 -5.52 2.90 -22.76
CA ASP A 63 -6.50 2.99 -23.85
C ASP A 63 -7.93 2.75 -23.34
N PRO A 64 -8.96 3.34 -23.97
CA PRO A 64 -10.35 3.05 -23.62
C PRO A 64 -10.68 1.56 -23.64
N GLY A 65 -11.36 1.08 -22.60
CA GLY A 65 -11.66 -0.33 -22.37
C GLY A 65 -10.58 -1.11 -21.60
N LYS A 66 -9.50 -0.44 -21.18
CA LYS A 66 -8.44 -1.00 -20.33
C LYS A 66 -8.35 -0.31 -18.96
N GLU A 67 -9.34 0.51 -18.62
CA GLU A 67 -9.45 1.13 -17.31
C GLU A 67 -9.59 0.07 -16.22
N VAL A 68 -9.05 0.39 -15.04
CA VAL A 68 -9.11 -0.45 -13.84
C VAL A 68 -9.75 0.34 -12.71
N VAL A 69 -10.19 -0.36 -11.66
CA VAL A 69 -10.79 0.26 -10.47
C VAL A 69 -9.71 0.95 -9.64
N VAL A 70 -9.98 2.16 -9.17
CA VAL A 70 -9.14 2.81 -8.15
C VAL A 70 -9.68 2.51 -6.75
N SER A 71 -8.89 1.78 -5.94
CA SER A 71 -9.10 1.68 -4.49
C SER A 71 -8.11 2.59 -3.77
N ASP A 72 -8.62 3.56 -3.03
CA ASP A 72 -7.76 4.53 -2.34
C ASP A 72 -7.74 4.34 -0.82
N ASP A 73 -6.62 4.72 -0.23
CA ASP A 73 -6.33 4.70 1.20
C ASP A 73 -6.53 6.08 1.84
N GLY A 74 -7.56 6.82 1.41
CA GLY A 74 -7.94 8.11 1.98
C GLY A 74 -7.76 9.31 1.04
N ALA A 75 -7.67 9.08 -0.28
CA ALA A 75 -7.63 10.14 -1.29
C ALA A 75 -8.82 11.10 -1.17
N GLY A 76 -10.01 10.57 -0.85
CA GLY A 76 -11.20 11.39 -0.60
C GLY A 76 -11.10 12.34 0.59
N LEU A 77 -10.14 12.13 1.49
CA LEU A 77 -9.90 12.94 2.69
C LEU A 77 -8.72 13.91 2.52
N MET A 78 -7.94 13.79 1.45
CA MET A 78 -6.72 14.57 1.23
C MET A 78 -6.96 16.07 1.11
N ALA A 79 -8.17 16.53 0.76
CA ALA A 79 -8.43 17.96 0.72
C ALA A 79 -8.56 18.56 2.13
N SER A 80 -9.24 17.89 3.05
CA SER A 80 -9.46 18.38 4.43
C SER A 80 -8.28 18.09 5.36
N TRP A 81 -7.58 16.97 5.18
CA TRP A 81 -6.52 16.54 6.09
C TRP A 81 -5.26 17.41 6.04
N GLY A 82 -4.48 17.35 7.11
CA GLY A 82 -3.23 18.11 7.22
C GLY A 82 -2.08 17.49 6.42
N ARG A 83 -1.06 18.31 6.11
CA ARG A 83 0.16 17.87 5.41
C ARG A 83 0.90 16.67 6.03
N PRO A 84 0.92 16.47 7.37
CA PRO A 84 1.52 15.27 7.97
C PRO A 84 0.87 13.96 7.51
N SER A 85 -0.42 14.00 7.15
CA SER A 85 -1.19 12.86 6.61
C SER A 85 -1.36 12.99 5.09
N ALA A 86 -0.38 13.59 4.40
CA ALA A 86 -0.38 13.89 2.96
C ALA A 86 -1.53 14.80 2.44
N GLY A 87 -2.29 15.42 3.33
CA GLY A 87 -3.41 16.29 2.96
C GLY A 87 -3.04 17.76 2.66
N HIS A 88 -4.05 18.53 2.23
CA HIS A 88 -3.91 19.89 1.71
C HIS A 88 -4.41 20.98 2.67
N ALA A 89 -5.00 20.60 3.81
CA ALA A 89 -5.53 21.48 4.85
C ALA A 89 -6.49 22.55 4.32
N ILE A 90 -7.31 22.21 3.33
CA ILE A 90 -8.40 23.07 2.87
C ILE A 90 -9.46 23.08 3.99
N PRO A 91 -10.00 24.26 4.39
CA PRO A 91 -10.93 24.37 5.52
C PRO A 91 -12.34 23.87 5.15
N ILE A 92 -12.45 22.60 4.79
CA ILE A 92 -13.67 21.86 4.51
C ILE A 92 -13.73 20.63 5.42
N SER A 93 -14.94 20.13 5.67
CA SER A 93 -15.12 18.89 6.45
C SER A 93 -14.81 17.65 5.61
N ASP A 94 -14.45 16.55 6.28
CA ASP A 94 -14.25 15.23 5.66
C ASP A 94 -15.45 14.81 4.82
N HIS A 95 -16.68 15.03 5.32
CA HIS A 95 -17.91 14.75 4.56
C HIS A 95 -18.00 15.55 3.25
N GLN A 96 -17.65 16.84 3.27
CA GLN A 96 -17.64 17.64 2.04
C GLN A 96 -16.53 17.18 1.09
N SER A 97 -15.37 16.82 1.62
CA SER A 97 -14.23 16.32 0.84
C SER A 97 -14.60 15.03 0.10
N ILE A 98 -15.22 14.06 0.78
CA ILE A 98 -15.64 12.79 0.19
C ILE A 98 -16.74 13.00 -0.85
N LEU A 99 -17.73 13.85 -0.58
CA LEU A 99 -18.78 14.16 -1.56
C LEU A 99 -18.20 14.86 -2.80
N MET A 100 -17.15 15.68 -2.65
CA MET A 100 -16.41 16.23 -3.78
C MET A 100 -15.64 15.15 -4.53
N TYR A 101 -15.00 14.22 -3.82
CA TYR A 101 -14.26 13.12 -4.42
C TYR A 101 -15.16 12.25 -5.31
N GLU A 102 -16.32 11.85 -4.80
CA GLU A 102 -17.32 11.12 -5.56
C GLU A 102 -17.85 11.94 -6.75
N ARG A 103 -18.30 13.18 -6.53
CA ARG A 103 -19.15 13.89 -7.51
C ARG A 103 -18.38 14.76 -8.50
N VAL A 104 -17.19 15.22 -8.11
CA VAL A 104 -16.36 16.13 -8.91
C VAL A 104 -15.19 15.38 -9.53
N TYR A 105 -14.57 14.49 -8.77
CA TYR A 105 -13.42 13.71 -9.24
C TYR A 105 -13.80 12.33 -9.78
N CYS A 106 -15.04 11.89 -9.56
CA CYS A 106 -15.59 10.63 -10.07
C CYS A 106 -14.77 9.42 -9.62
N GLY A 107 -14.38 9.37 -8.33
CA GLY A 107 -13.68 8.21 -7.77
C GLY A 107 -14.54 6.94 -7.84
N ASP A 108 -13.90 5.79 -8.08
CA ASP A 108 -14.59 4.50 -8.19
C ASP A 108 -15.01 3.94 -6.82
N THR A 109 -14.16 4.18 -5.81
CA THR A 109 -14.38 3.87 -4.39
C THR A 109 -13.90 5.07 -3.56
N CYS A 110 -14.04 5.03 -2.23
CA CYS A 110 -13.41 6.04 -1.38
C CYS A 110 -12.87 5.42 -0.09
N GLY A 111 -11.60 5.66 0.18
CA GLY A 111 -10.99 5.40 1.48
C GLY A 111 -11.50 6.36 2.55
N LEU A 112 -11.89 5.82 3.70
CA LEU A 112 -12.19 6.56 4.92
C LEU A 112 -11.21 6.15 6.01
N GLY A 113 -10.77 7.07 6.85
CA GLY A 113 -9.97 6.73 8.02
C GLY A 113 -10.10 7.73 9.14
N PHE A 114 -9.36 7.48 10.21
CA PHE A 114 -9.13 8.46 11.26
C PHE A 114 -7.80 9.19 11.00
N PRO A 115 -7.64 10.50 11.32
CA PRO A 115 -6.47 11.28 10.90
C PRO A 115 -5.07 10.76 11.30
N ASP A 116 -4.97 9.99 12.40
CA ASP A 116 -3.72 9.33 12.84
C ASP A 116 -3.42 8.04 12.06
N TYR A 117 -4.38 7.60 11.23
CA TYR A 117 -4.34 6.48 10.30
C TYR A 117 -3.81 5.17 10.88
N SER A 118 -4.16 4.86 12.13
CA SER A 118 -3.84 3.60 12.80
C SER A 118 -5.03 3.07 13.60
N TYR A 119 -5.20 1.75 13.62
CA TYR A 119 -6.31 1.10 14.34
C TYR A 119 -6.28 1.35 15.84
N LYS A 120 -5.10 1.52 16.44
CA LYS A 120 -4.97 1.75 17.88
C LYS A 120 -5.66 3.05 18.34
N PRO A 121 -5.42 4.22 17.71
CA PRO A 121 -6.23 5.42 17.90
C PRO A 121 -7.72 5.23 17.59
N VAL A 122 -8.06 4.54 16.50
CA VAL A 122 -9.45 4.33 16.08
C VAL A 122 -10.26 3.62 17.17
N LYS A 123 -9.69 2.61 17.83
CA LYS A 123 -10.32 1.91 18.96
C LYS A 123 -10.77 2.89 20.05
N SER A 124 -9.93 3.87 20.39
CA SER A 124 -10.24 4.87 21.42
C SER A 124 -11.31 5.87 20.97
N ALA A 125 -11.39 6.10 19.65
CA ALA A 125 -12.35 7.00 19.01
C ALA A 125 -13.51 6.27 18.32
N ILE A 126 -13.82 5.03 18.71
CA ILE A 126 -14.72 4.16 17.92
C ILE A 126 -16.13 4.73 17.74
N GLY A 127 -16.65 5.46 18.74
CA GLY A 127 -17.95 6.14 18.63
C GLY A 127 -17.97 7.22 17.54
N TYR A 128 -16.85 7.93 17.36
CA TYR A 128 -16.66 8.88 16.26
C TYR A 128 -16.59 8.13 14.93
N ALA A 129 -15.71 7.11 14.82
CA ALA A 129 -15.53 6.34 13.58
C ALA A 129 -16.85 5.73 13.07
N ARG A 130 -17.63 5.09 13.97
CA ARG A 130 -18.96 4.54 13.66
C ARG A 130 -19.94 5.58 13.15
N SER A 131 -20.05 6.70 13.86
CA SER A 131 -21.00 7.77 13.52
C SER A 131 -20.60 8.45 12.21
N HIS A 132 -19.30 8.66 12.02
CA HIS A 132 -18.72 9.26 10.83
C HIS A 132 -18.96 8.37 9.61
N TYR A 133 -18.57 7.10 9.68
CA TYR A 133 -18.77 6.13 8.59
C TYR A 133 -20.24 6.03 8.19
N LYS A 134 -21.13 5.81 9.18
CA LYS A 134 -22.57 5.68 8.90
C LYS A 134 -23.15 6.92 8.24
N THR A 135 -22.71 8.12 8.66
CA THR A 135 -23.19 9.37 8.09
C THR A 135 -22.76 9.49 6.64
N ILE A 136 -21.50 9.21 6.32
CA ILE A 136 -21.01 9.35 4.95
C ILE A 136 -21.57 8.28 4.02
N SER A 137 -21.72 7.03 4.48
CA SER A 137 -22.33 5.92 3.72
C SER A 137 -23.76 6.25 3.29
N MET A 138 -24.53 7.00 4.11
CA MET A 138 -25.86 7.47 3.72
C MET A 138 -25.87 8.61 2.69
N LEU A 139 -24.72 9.25 2.43
CA LEU A 139 -24.59 10.42 1.55
C LEU A 139 -23.91 10.10 0.21
N THR A 140 -23.21 8.97 0.13
CA THR A 140 -22.48 8.50 -1.05
C THR A 140 -23.19 7.31 -1.69
N THR A 141 -22.79 7.02 -2.93
CA THR A 141 -23.19 5.84 -3.72
C THR A 141 -22.00 4.94 -4.01
N ILE A 142 -20.79 5.52 -4.11
CA ILE A 142 -19.56 4.75 -4.27
C ILE A 142 -19.24 3.92 -3.02
N PRO A 143 -18.61 2.74 -3.18
CA PRO A 143 -18.20 1.91 -2.05
C PRO A 143 -17.20 2.62 -1.15
N LEU A 144 -17.36 2.47 0.17
CA LEU A 144 -16.51 3.06 1.18
C LEU A 144 -15.67 2.00 1.90
N ILE A 145 -14.35 2.15 1.80
CA ILE A 145 -13.37 1.25 2.43
C ILE A 145 -12.80 1.94 3.67
N TYR A 146 -12.97 1.36 4.86
CA TYR A 146 -12.38 1.92 6.08
C TYR A 146 -10.93 1.49 6.23
N GLY A 147 -9.99 2.39 5.94
CA GLY A 147 -8.56 2.15 6.00
C GLY A 147 -7.89 2.61 7.30
N SER A 148 -6.96 1.80 7.78
CA SER A 148 -6.00 2.17 8.82
C SER A 148 -4.80 1.26 8.79
N GLN A 149 -3.70 1.74 9.38
CA GLN A 149 -2.51 0.93 9.53
C GLN A 149 -2.61 0.01 10.75
N PRO A 150 -2.13 -1.24 10.65
CA PRO A 150 -1.86 -2.07 11.83
C PRO A 150 -0.86 -1.38 12.78
N ASN A 151 0.20 -0.78 12.21
CA ASN A 151 1.20 0.07 12.89
C ASN A 151 1.61 -0.48 14.27
N MET A 152 2.16 -1.70 14.29
CA MET A 152 2.52 -2.42 15.51
C MET A 152 3.53 -1.63 16.36
N GLY A 153 4.30 -0.74 15.75
CA GLY A 153 5.22 0.18 16.43
C GLY A 153 4.54 1.01 17.54
N MET A 154 3.26 1.38 17.39
CA MET A 154 2.52 2.12 18.41
C MET A 154 2.23 1.29 19.67
N TYR A 155 2.39 -0.03 19.64
CA TYR A 155 2.21 -0.92 20.78
C TYR A 155 3.45 -0.99 21.68
N TYR A 156 4.58 -0.46 21.21
CA TYR A 156 5.80 -0.35 22.01
C TYR A 156 5.89 0.95 22.83
N HIS A 157 6.70 0.95 23.90
CA HIS A 157 6.99 2.13 24.70
C HIS A 157 7.63 3.24 23.84
N PRO A 158 7.35 4.53 24.11
CA PRO A 158 6.53 5.04 25.23
C PRO A 158 5.03 5.09 24.95
N THR A 159 4.59 4.84 23.71
CA THR A 159 3.19 5.02 23.29
C THR A 159 2.29 3.87 23.73
N GLY A 160 2.81 2.64 23.69
CA GLY A 160 2.09 1.43 24.02
C GLY A 160 2.57 0.72 25.27
N PRO A 161 1.89 -0.36 25.65
CA PRO A 161 2.15 -1.06 26.91
C PRO A 161 3.39 -1.97 26.85
N ILE A 162 3.85 -2.35 25.65
CA ILE A 162 4.89 -3.37 25.48
C ILE A 162 6.29 -2.73 25.47
N PRO A 163 7.25 -3.20 26.29
CA PRO A 163 8.63 -2.75 26.21
C PRO A 163 9.21 -2.86 24.79
N THR A 164 10.02 -1.88 24.38
CA THR A 164 10.60 -1.85 23.02
C THR A 164 11.54 -3.04 22.79
N PRO A 165 11.27 -3.93 21.81
CA PRO A 165 12.09 -5.12 21.57
C PRO A 165 13.58 -4.82 21.33
N PHE A 166 13.87 -3.69 20.68
CA PHE A 166 15.25 -3.29 20.35
C PHE A 166 16.13 -3.06 21.61
N ASP A 167 15.52 -2.65 22.73
CA ASP A 167 16.24 -2.48 24.01
C ASP A 167 16.76 -3.81 24.59
N TYR A 168 16.17 -4.92 24.15
CA TYR A 168 16.58 -6.28 24.53
C TYR A 168 17.53 -6.88 23.49
N PHE A 169 17.31 -6.61 22.21
CA PHE A 169 18.23 -7.03 21.14
C PHE A 169 19.64 -6.46 21.32
N THR A 170 19.76 -5.20 21.73
CA THR A 170 21.06 -4.57 22.04
C THR A 170 21.79 -5.21 23.22
N LYS A 171 21.06 -5.93 24.09
CA LYS A 171 21.59 -6.70 25.22
C LYS A 171 21.79 -8.18 24.92
N TYR A 172 21.59 -8.61 23.67
CA TYR A 172 21.61 -10.01 23.24
C TYR A 172 20.52 -10.88 23.89
N GLU A 173 19.45 -10.27 24.40
CA GLU A 173 18.29 -10.94 25.01
C GLU A 173 17.21 -11.22 23.94
N PHE A 174 17.59 -11.93 22.88
CA PHE A 174 16.76 -12.09 21.67
C PHE A 174 15.41 -12.76 21.92
N GLU A 175 15.37 -13.83 22.71
CA GLU A 175 14.11 -14.55 22.99
C GLU A 175 13.10 -13.64 23.69
N LYS A 176 13.56 -12.71 24.54
CA LYS A 176 12.67 -11.73 25.15
C LYS A 176 12.15 -10.73 24.12
N GLY A 177 13.01 -10.23 23.24
CA GLY A 177 12.60 -9.33 22.15
C GLY A 177 11.63 -9.99 21.16
N PHE A 178 11.79 -11.29 20.87
CA PHE A 178 10.85 -12.05 20.04
C PHE A 178 9.48 -12.17 20.71
N GLN A 179 9.44 -12.58 21.98
CA GLN A 179 8.20 -12.67 22.75
C GLN A 179 7.45 -11.33 22.82
N LEU A 180 8.18 -10.21 22.97
CA LEU A 180 7.57 -8.87 22.99
C LEU A 180 6.94 -8.50 21.65
N GLN A 181 7.54 -8.90 20.53
CA GLN A 181 6.95 -8.70 19.20
C GLN A 181 5.68 -9.53 19.03
N GLU A 182 5.69 -10.81 19.45
CA GLU A 182 4.50 -11.67 19.41
C GLU A 182 3.36 -11.12 20.30
N GLU A 183 3.69 -10.62 21.49
CA GLU A 183 2.72 -9.99 22.41
C GLU A 183 2.11 -8.72 21.80
N ALA A 184 2.94 -7.86 21.20
CA ALA A 184 2.45 -6.67 20.50
C ALA A 184 1.54 -7.01 19.31
N ALA A 185 1.91 -8.03 18.53
CA ALA A 185 1.11 -8.51 17.40
C ALA A 185 -0.27 -9.03 17.84
N GLN A 186 -0.35 -9.70 19.00
CA GLN A 186 -1.62 -10.18 19.56
C GLN A 186 -2.53 -9.03 20.00
N ILE A 187 -2.00 -8.03 20.71
CA ILE A 187 -2.81 -6.86 21.11
C ILE A 187 -3.28 -6.07 19.88
N MET A 188 -2.41 -5.94 18.88
CA MET A 188 -2.75 -5.31 17.60
C MET A 188 -3.88 -6.07 16.89
N ARG A 189 -3.78 -7.40 16.78
CA ARG A 189 -4.84 -8.25 16.24
C ARG A 189 -6.19 -8.02 16.94
N ASP A 190 -6.20 -8.01 18.26
CA ASP A 190 -7.42 -7.80 19.05
C ASP A 190 -8.04 -6.41 18.80
N ASP A 191 -7.20 -5.37 18.71
CA ASP A 191 -7.65 -4.00 18.46
C ASP A 191 -8.21 -3.82 17.05
N ILE A 192 -7.54 -4.37 16.03
CA ILE A 192 -8.01 -4.34 14.64
C ILE A 192 -9.36 -5.09 14.55
N TYR A 193 -9.46 -6.29 15.12
CA TYR A 193 -10.71 -7.06 15.12
C TYR A 193 -11.84 -6.28 15.80
N TYR A 194 -11.58 -5.67 16.97
CA TYR A 194 -12.58 -4.85 17.67
C TYR A 194 -13.07 -3.70 16.79
N VAL A 195 -12.17 -2.98 16.12
CA VAL A 195 -12.58 -1.89 15.21
C VAL A 195 -13.40 -2.45 14.04
N ALA A 196 -12.97 -3.55 13.43
CA ALA A 196 -13.69 -4.20 12.33
C ALA A 196 -15.11 -4.60 12.73
N GLU A 197 -15.28 -5.27 13.87
CA GLU A 197 -16.58 -5.69 14.42
C GLU A 197 -17.48 -4.48 14.67
N GLN A 198 -16.93 -3.42 15.27
CA GLN A 198 -17.68 -2.21 15.56
C GLN A 198 -18.06 -1.43 14.30
N LEU A 199 -17.27 -1.46 13.23
CA LEU A 199 -17.64 -0.84 11.96
C LEU A 199 -18.63 -1.71 11.17
N TYR A 200 -18.49 -3.03 11.23
CA TYR A 200 -19.42 -3.98 10.62
C TYR A 200 -20.86 -3.77 11.12
N GLU A 201 -21.04 -3.57 12.43
CA GLU A 201 -22.36 -3.29 13.02
C GLU A 201 -23.08 -2.05 12.46
N VAL A 202 -22.34 -1.09 11.88
CA VAL A 202 -22.91 0.12 11.26
C VAL A 202 -22.99 0.04 9.74
N GLY A 203 -22.74 -1.15 9.18
CA GLY A 203 -22.81 -1.42 7.74
C GLY A 203 -21.55 -1.06 6.99
N CYS A 204 -20.38 -1.20 7.62
CA CYS A 204 -19.11 -1.01 6.91
C CYS A 204 -18.93 -2.05 5.80
N GLU A 205 -18.66 -1.54 4.59
CA GLU A 205 -18.67 -2.27 3.32
C GLU A 205 -17.35 -2.97 3.02
N ALA A 206 -16.24 -2.47 3.58
CA ALA A 206 -14.92 -3.09 3.51
C ALA A 206 -13.96 -2.44 4.52
N ILE A 207 -12.92 -3.17 4.89
CA ILE A 207 -11.83 -2.70 5.75
C ILE A 207 -10.48 -2.86 5.04
N ASN A 208 -9.57 -1.90 5.19
CA ASN A 208 -8.22 -1.96 4.61
C ASN A 208 -7.14 -1.95 5.70
N LEU A 209 -6.36 -3.02 5.77
CA LEU A 209 -5.13 -3.10 6.54
C LEU A 209 -3.98 -2.49 5.73
N ASP A 210 -3.88 -1.16 5.77
CA ASP A 210 -2.89 -0.42 4.99
C ASP A 210 -1.49 -0.49 5.62
N THR A 211 -0.44 -0.37 4.81
CA THR A 211 0.95 -0.34 5.25
C THR A 211 1.30 -1.53 6.18
N THR A 212 0.74 -2.70 5.88
CA THR A 212 0.94 -3.94 6.62
C THR A 212 2.39 -4.41 6.55
N ALA A 213 2.88 -4.95 7.67
CA ALA A 213 4.25 -5.44 7.86
C ALA A 213 5.33 -4.34 7.98
N SER A 214 4.94 -3.10 8.28
CA SER A 214 5.85 -1.98 8.51
C SER A 214 6.81 -2.21 9.68
N ALA A 215 6.36 -2.88 10.73
CA ALA A 215 7.18 -3.33 11.85
C ALA A 215 7.76 -4.75 11.66
N GLY A 216 7.71 -5.30 10.44
CA GLY A 216 8.30 -6.59 10.08
C GLY A 216 7.37 -7.80 10.20
N ASP A 217 7.98 -8.98 10.22
CA ASP A 217 7.30 -10.27 10.10
C ASP A 217 6.34 -10.61 11.25
N ALA A 218 6.53 -10.04 12.44
CA ALA A 218 5.57 -10.19 13.55
C ALA A 218 4.27 -9.40 13.34
N GLU A 219 4.36 -8.20 12.77
CA GLU A 219 3.16 -7.44 12.38
C GLU A 219 2.41 -8.18 11.26
N PHE A 220 3.13 -8.69 10.25
CA PHE A 220 2.50 -9.45 9.17
C PHE A 220 1.79 -10.70 9.70
N TRP A 221 2.43 -11.43 10.63
CA TRP A 221 1.84 -12.59 11.28
C TRP A 221 0.53 -12.26 12.00
N GLY A 222 0.51 -11.19 12.80
CA GLY A 222 -0.71 -10.72 13.48
C GLY A 222 -1.78 -10.23 12.49
N ALA A 223 -1.37 -9.56 11.41
CA ALA A 223 -2.27 -9.09 10.36
C ALA A 223 -2.97 -10.25 9.63
N LEU A 224 -2.24 -11.29 9.23
CA LEU A 224 -2.84 -12.47 8.59
C LEU A 224 -3.85 -13.16 9.52
N GLN A 225 -3.52 -13.26 10.81
CA GLN A 225 -4.42 -13.87 11.80
C GLN A 225 -5.68 -13.04 12.06
N VAL A 226 -5.61 -11.71 12.05
CA VAL A 226 -6.82 -10.90 12.21
C VAL A 226 -7.74 -11.02 11.00
N VAL A 227 -7.20 -11.22 9.79
CA VAL A 227 -8.03 -11.52 8.62
C VAL A 227 -8.79 -12.83 8.82
N GLU A 228 -8.16 -13.89 9.34
CA GLU A 228 -8.86 -15.15 9.67
C GLU A 228 -9.99 -14.94 10.69
N ASP A 229 -9.77 -14.09 11.70
CA ASP A 229 -10.81 -13.75 12.68
C ASP A 229 -11.99 -13.00 12.03
N ILE A 230 -11.68 -12.02 11.18
CA ILE A 230 -12.70 -11.26 10.43
C ILE A 230 -13.48 -12.22 9.53
N LYS A 231 -12.82 -13.06 8.74
CA LYS A 231 -13.51 -13.99 7.83
C LYS A 231 -14.33 -15.05 8.54
N SER A 232 -13.91 -15.48 9.73
CA SER A 232 -14.67 -16.48 10.50
C SER A 232 -15.89 -15.90 11.21
N ARG A 233 -15.88 -14.62 11.59
CA ARG A 233 -16.92 -14.01 12.44
C ARG A 233 -17.76 -12.94 11.75
N LEU A 234 -17.19 -12.29 10.73
CA LEU A 234 -17.75 -11.22 9.90
C LEU A 234 -17.62 -11.60 8.41
N PRO A 235 -18.20 -12.74 7.98
CA PRO A 235 -17.87 -13.37 6.69
C PRO A 235 -18.13 -12.50 5.46
N ASP A 236 -19.09 -11.56 5.56
CA ASP A 236 -19.45 -10.66 4.49
C ASP A 236 -18.58 -9.39 4.44
N MET A 237 -17.63 -9.20 5.36
CA MET A 237 -16.71 -8.06 5.38
C MET A 237 -15.53 -8.32 4.45
N PRO A 238 -15.40 -7.64 3.30
CA PRO A 238 -14.21 -7.67 2.47
C PRO A 238 -13.03 -7.03 3.21
N VAL A 239 -11.83 -7.59 3.00
CA VAL A 239 -10.57 -7.11 3.54
C VAL A 239 -9.61 -6.80 2.39
N GLU A 240 -9.19 -5.56 2.32
CA GLU A 240 -8.03 -5.13 1.55
C GLU A 240 -6.78 -5.17 2.45
N MET A 241 -5.65 -5.58 1.89
CA MET A 241 -4.37 -5.60 2.60
C MET A 241 -3.28 -4.96 1.75
N GLY A 242 -2.99 -3.68 2.02
CA GLY A 242 -1.85 -2.97 1.46
C GLY A 242 -0.56 -3.27 2.22
N MET A 243 0.50 -3.68 1.54
CA MET A 243 1.79 -3.95 2.17
C MET A 243 2.60 -2.66 2.38
N ALA A 244 3.58 -2.67 3.30
CA ALA A 244 4.48 -1.55 3.56
C ALA A 244 5.71 -1.48 2.63
N GLY A 245 5.98 -2.54 1.87
CA GLY A 245 7.13 -2.59 0.97
C GLY A 245 7.33 -3.93 0.29
N GLU A 246 8.32 -3.99 -0.59
CA GLU A 246 8.54 -5.17 -1.43
C GLU A 246 9.13 -6.37 -0.68
N GLU A 247 9.61 -6.19 0.56
CA GLU A 247 10.18 -7.27 1.36
C GLU A 247 9.65 -7.18 2.80
N VAL A 248 9.17 -8.30 3.33
CA VAL A 248 8.81 -8.41 4.75
C VAL A 248 10.09 -8.46 5.58
N ILE A 249 10.37 -7.40 6.33
CA ILE A 249 11.58 -7.32 7.17
C ILE A 249 11.52 -8.36 8.29
N GLY A 250 12.56 -9.19 8.39
CA GLY A 250 12.67 -10.22 9.44
C GLY A 250 13.20 -9.71 10.77
N MET A 251 12.49 -8.79 11.44
CA MET A 251 12.86 -8.33 12.80
C MET A 251 12.73 -9.44 13.84
N HIS A 252 11.74 -10.32 13.69
CA HIS A 252 11.63 -11.55 14.46
C HIS A 252 12.34 -12.71 13.75
N GLY A 253 12.16 -12.84 12.44
CA GLY A 253 12.89 -13.77 11.56
C GLY A 253 12.50 -15.25 11.65
N LYS A 254 11.66 -15.65 12.62
CA LYS A 254 11.32 -17.06 12.90
C LYS A 254 9.82 -17.36 12.72
N LEU A 255 8.97 -16.35 12.56
CA LEU A 255 7.53 -16.56 12.49
C LEU A 255 7.15 -17.23 11.15
N THR A 256 6.21 -18.15 11.27
CA THR A 256 5.66 -18.88 10.13
C THR A 256 4.15 -18.72 10.08
N TYR A 257 3.60 -18.72 8.88
CA TYR A 257 2.17 -18.78 8.63
C TYR A 257 1.90 -19.99 7.73
N GLN A 258 1.06 -20.90 8.20
CA GLN A 258 0.79 -22.18 7.53
C GLN A 258 2.07 -22.97 7.12
N GLY A 259 3.12 -22.88 7.94
CA GLY A 259 4.40 -23.58 7.72
C GLY A 259 5.41 -22.82 6.87
N GLU A 260 5.04 -21.70 6.24
CA GLU A 260 5.92 -20.85 5.44
C GLU A 260 6.50 -19.72 6.28
N ARG A 261 7.80 -19.43 6.14
CA ARG A 261 8.46 -18.36 6.89
C ARG A 261 8.15 -16.99 6.30
N LEU A 262 7.63 -16.08 7.11
CA LEU A 262 7.19 -14.76 6.67
C LEU A 262 8.34 -13.79 6.35
N ALA A 263 9.42 -13.84 7.14
CA ALA A 263 10.58 -12.98 6.96
C ALA A 263 11.27 -13.20 5.61
N GLY A 264 11.45 -12.12 4.86
CA GLY A 264 12.08 -12.09 3.54
C GLY A 264 11.14 -12.44 2.38
N MET A 265 9.82 -12.51 2.62
CA MET A 265 8.85 -12.69 1.55
C MET A 265 8.77 -11.46 0.65
N TYR A 266 8.77 -11.70 -0.66
CA TYR A 266 8.55 -10.71 -1.71
C TYR A 266 7.10 -10.72 -2.22
N PRO A 267 6.64 -9.76 -3.05
CA PRO A 267 5.20 -9.54 -3.26
C PRO A 267 4.45 -10.75 -3.80
N HIS A 268 5.07 -11.53 -4.69
CA HIS A 268 4.52 -12.79 -5.22
C HIS A 268 4.32 -13.89 -4.16
N GLN A 269 5.01 -13.81 -3.01
CA GLN A 269 4.82 -14.71 -1.87
C GLN A 269 3.88 -14.10 -0.83
N GLN A 270 3.97 -12.78 -0.63
CA GLN A 270 3.09 -12.03 0.28
C GLN A 270 1.62 -12.19 -0.15
N VAL A 271 1.32 -12.07 -1.44
CA VAL A 271 -0.05 -12.22 -1.98
C VAL A 271 -0.60 -13.63 -1.73
N GLU A 272 0.25 -14.67 -1.79
CA GLU A 272 -0.17 -16.04 -1.50
C GLU A 272 -0.57 -16.21 -0.02
N MET A 273 0.20 -15.63 0.90
CA MET A 273 -0.13 -15.67 2.32
C MET A 273 -1.41 -14.87 2.62
N ALA A 274 -1.55 -13.69 2.01
CA ALA A 274 -2.74 -12.85 2.13
C ALA A 274 -3.99 -13.59 1.63
N ALA A 275 -3.94 -14.19 0.45
CA ALA A 275 -5.04 -14.99 -0.11
C ALA A 275 -5.39 -16.20 0.78
N LYS A 276 -4.38 -16.89 1.34
CA LYS A 276 -4.59 -18.00 2.29
C LYS A 276 -5.28 -17.58 3.58
N ALA A 277 -5.02 -16.36 4.07
CA ALA A 277 -5.71 -15.78 5.23
C ALA A 277 -7.14 -15.33 4.91
N GLY A 278 -7.47 -15.17 3.64
CA GLY A 278 -8.79 -14.74 3.17
C GLY A 278 -8.87 -13.26 2.82
N VAL A 279 -7.77 -12.59 2.50
CA VAL A 279 -7.80 -11.22 1.93
C VAL A 279 -8.52 -11.25 0.59
N ASP A 280 -9.32 -10.22 0.28
CA ASP A 280 -10.09 -10.10 -0.97
C ASP A 280 -9.40 -9.20 -2.00
N ILE A 281 -8.62 -8.20 -1.56
CA ILE A 281 -7.83 -7.32 -2.43
C ILE A 281 -6.42 -7.18 -1.85
N PHE A 282 -5.40 -7.44 -2.67
CA PHE A 282 -4.00 -7.35 -2.22
C PHE A 282 -3.28 -6.14 -2.80
N GLY A 283 -2.65 -5.35 -1.92
CA GLY A 283 -1.90 -4.17 -2.27
C GLY A 283 -0.39 -4.39 -2.33
N VAL A 284 0.16 -4.46 -3.54
CA VAL A 284 1.61 -4.55 -3.76
C VAL A 284 2.25 -3.18 -3.49
N ALA A 285 3.17 -3.11 -2.53
CA ALA A 285 4.00 -1.94 -2.31
C ALA A 285 5.45 -2.20 -2.72
N VAL A 286 6.03 -1.26 -3.45
CA VAL A 286 7.46 -1.24 -3.79
C VAL A 286 7.99 0.15 -3.53
N ASN A 287 8.95 0.24 -2.61
CA ASN A 287 9.48 1.51 -2.14
C ASN A 287 10.45 2.12 -3.16
N SER A 288 10.28 3.41 -3.42
CA SER A 288 11.12 4.19 -4.32
C SER A 288 12.46 4.52 -3.65
N ASP A 289 13.55 4.24 -4.37
CA ASP A 289 14.88 4.71 -4.01
C ASP A 289 15.03 6.17 -4.45
N THR A 290 15.16 7.08 -3.47
CA THR A 290 15.33 8.53 -3.72
C THR A 290 16.62 8.86 -4.46
N GLY A 291 17.61 7.96 -4.39
CA GLY A 291 18.85 8.02 -5.14
C GLY A 291 18.70 7.76 -6.64
N ARG A 292 17.60 7.13 -7.07
CA ARG A 292 17.38 6.61 -8.43
C ARG A 292 16.35 7.42 -9.21
N SER A 293 16.21 7.13 -10.50
CA SER A 293 15.20 7.79 -11.33
C SER A 293 13.80 7.20 -11.09
N THR A 294 12.75 7.95 -11.44
CA THR A 294 11.37 7.44 -11.53
C THR A 294 11.28 6.25 -12.52
N PRO A 295 11.85 6.29 -13.74
CA PRO A 295 11.92 5.10 -14.61
C PRO A 295 12.51 3.84 -13.96
N TYR A 296 13.62 3.96 -13.23
CA TYR A 296 14.24 2.85 -12.51
C TYR A 296 13.30 2.31 -11.42
N ASN A 297 12.72 3.20 -10.60
CA ASN A 297 11.83 2.81 -9.51
C ASN A 297 10.53 2.18 -10.05
N LEU A 298 9.98 2.73 -11.12
CA LEU A 298 8.79 2.19 -11.76
C LEU A 298 9.06 0.83 -12.41
N ALA A 299 10.22 0.64 -13.05
CA ALA A 299 10.61 -0.66 -13.58
C ALA A 299 10.70 -1.73 -12.47
N ARG A 300 11.22 -1.38 -11.28
CA ARG A 300 11.19 -2.25 -10.10
C ARG A 300 9.76 -2.58 -9.69
N ALA A 301 8.93 -1.56 -9.53
CA ALA A 301 7.55 -1.70 -9.10
C ALA A 301 6.76 -2.63 -10.03
N VAL A 302 6.77 -2.33 -11.33
CA VAL A 302 6.09 -3.12 -12.37
C VAL A 302 6.59 -4.57 -12.43
N THR A 303 7.89 -4.82 -12.25
CA THR A 303 8.44 -6.19 -12.25
C THR A 303 7.88 -7.01 -11.08
N PHE A 304 7.86 -6.43 -9.88
CA PHE A 304 7.28 -7.10 -8.71
C PHE A 304 5.76 -7.25 -8.78
N THR A 305 5.05 -6.20 -9.21
CA THR A 305 3.60 -6.22 -9.36
C THR A 305 3.18 -7.28 -10.37
N LYS A 306 3.87 -7.38 -11.51
CA LYS A 306 3.61 -8.42 -12.51
C LYS A 306 3.74 -9.82 -11.93
N ALA A 307 4.86 -10.10 -11.24
CA ALA A 307 5.07 -11.42 -10.62
C ALA A 307 4.02 -11.72 -9.54
N ALA A 308 3.56 -10.71 -8.79
CA ALA A 308 2.48 -10.87 -7.84
C ALA A 308 1.14 -11.16 -8.51
N ALA A 309 0.78 -10.39 -9.55
CA ALA A 309 -0.44 -10.59 -10.32
C ALA A 309 -0.49 -11.98 -10.98
N GLU A 310 0.62 -12.45 -11.54
CA GLU A 310 0.71 -13.79 -12.14
C GLU A 310 0.55 -14.94 -11.12
N GLN A 311 0.96 -14.72 -9.87
CA GLN A 311 0.86 -15.70 -8.79
C GLN A 311 -0.45 -15.58 -7.98
N SER A 312 -1.17 -14.45 -8.12
CA SER A 312 -2.31 -14.14 -7.28
C SER A 312 -3.56 -14.95 -7.66
N SER A 313 -4.37 -15.25 -6.65
CA SER A 313 -5.73 -15.78 -6.81
C SER A 313 -6.82 -14.76 -6.50
N ILE A 314 -6.42 -13.55 -6.11
CA ILE A 314 -7.28 -12.42 -5.73
C ILE A 314 -6.83 -11.16 -6.51
N PRO A 315 -7.71 -10.16 -6.70
CA PRO A 315 -7.35 -8.90 -7.33
C PRO A 315 -6.12 -8.23 -6.71
N VAL A 316 -5.22 -7.74 -7.56
CA VAL A 316 -4.02 -6.98 -7.14
C VAL A 316 -4.21 -5.50 -7.44
N HIS A 317 -4.30 -4.69 -6.39
CA HIS A 317 -4.42 -3.23 -6.49
C HIS A 317 -3.09 -2.59 -6.10
N ALA A 318 -2.29 -2.16 -7.07
CA ALA A 318 -0.91 -1.78 -6.76
C ALA A 318 -0.82 -0.43 -6.04
N ASN A 319 -0.25 -0.42 -4.83
CA ASN A 319 -0.06 0.80 -4.04
C ASN A 319 0.79 1.81 -4.83
N SER A 320 0.22 2.98 -5.08
CA SER A 320 0.80 4.00 -5.95
C SER A 320 0.67 5.40 -5.34
N GLY A 321 1.18 5.54 -4.12
CA GLY A 321 1.22 6.79 -3.35
C GLY A 321 2.62 7.42 -3.27
N MET A 322 2.78 8.47 -2.46
CA MET A 322 4.06 9.13 -2.22
C MET A 322 5.15 8.12 -1.85
N GLY A 323 6.16 7.96 -2.70
CA GLY A 323 7.28 7.05 -2.44
C GLY A 323 7.09 5.59 -2.77
N VAL A 324 5.94 5.20 -3.31
CA VAL A 324 5.59 3.80 -3.57
C VAL A 324 5.14 3.66 -5.03
N GLY A 325 5.29 2.47 -5.63
CA GLY A 325 4.78 2.19 -6.98
C GLY A 325 5.54 2.94 -8.08
N GLY A 326 6.79 3.36 -7.82
CA GLY A 326 7.60 4.16 -8.73
C GLY A 326 7.47 5.67 -8.54
N MET A 327 6.51 6.13 -7.72
CA MET A 327 6.30 7.55 -7.44
C MET A 327 7.49 8.15 -6.68
N PRO A 328 7.85 9.41 -6.94
CA PRO A 328 8.84 10.10 -6.13
C PRO A 328 8.32 10.39 -4.71
N MET A 329 9.24 10.44 -3.75
CA MET A 329 9.06 10.89 -2.37
C MET A 329 8.87 12.41 -2.31
N THR A 330 7.76 12.90 -2.85
CA THR A 330 7.37 14.30 -2.76
C THR A 330 5.95 14.42 -2.25
N LEU A 331 5.67 15.41 -1.41
CA LEU A 331 4.33 15.67 -0.86
C LEU A 331 3.25 15.77 -1.94
N LEU A 332 3.60 16.32 -3.11
CA LEU A 332 2.73 16.39 -4.27
C LEU A 332 3.46 15.77 -5.47
N PRO A 333 3.28 14.46 -5.73
CA PRO A 333 3.88 13.81 -6.89
C PRO A 333 3.54 14.56 -8.17
N PRO A 334 4.53 14.84 -9.05
CA PRO A 334 4.24 15.47 -10.34
C PRO A 334 3.25 14.62 -11.13
N ILE A 335 2.17 15.24 -11.63
CA ILE A 335 1.10 14.53 -12.35
C ILE A 335 1.60 13.68 -13.54
N GLY A 336 2.70 14.10 -14.17
CA GLY A 336 3.30 13.34 -15.27
C GLY A 336 4.05 12.10 -14.81
N CYS A 337 4.57 12.07 -13.58
CA CYS A 337 5.07 10.85 -12.98
C CYS A 337 3.89 9.95 -12.59
N SER A 338 2.86 10.53 -11.95
CA SER A 338 1.78 9.72 -11.39
C SER A 338 0.98 8.97 -12.43
N THR A 339 0.60 9.66 -13.51
CA THR A 339 -0.11 9.04 -14.61
C THR A 339 0.71 7.99 -15.37
N ARG A 340 2.04 8.17 -15.46
CA ARG A 340 2.94 7.17 -16.08
C ARG A 340 3.12 5.94 -15.20
N CYS A 341 3.21 6.11 -13.88
CA CYS A 341 3.27 5.01 -12.93
C CYS A 341 1.98 4.20 -12.99
N ALA A 342 0.82 4.86 -12.87
CA ALA A 342 -0.50 4.23 -13.00
C ALA A 342 -0.63 3.44 -14.32
N LYS A 343 -0.34 4.09 -15.46
CA LYS A 343 -0.40 3.44 -16.77
C LYS A 343 0.49 2.19 -16.85
N ALA A 344 1.73 2.27 -16.37
CA ALA A 344 2.68 1.16 -16.45
C ALA A 344 2.32 0.01 -15.50
N LEU A 345 1.84 0.31 -14.29
CA LEU A 345 1.36 -0.69 -13.32
C LEU A 345 0.19 -1.51 -13.89
N VAL A 346 -0.70 -0.87 -14.65
CA VAL A 346 -1.79 -1.57 -15.34
C VAL A 346 -1.29 -2.32 -16.58
N GLU A 347 -0.68 -1.63 -17.54
CA GLU A 347 -0.37 -2.22 -18.86
C GLU A 347 0.71 -3.30 -18.81
N ILE A 348 1.71 -3.12 -17.95
CA ILE A 348 2.88 -4.01 -17.82
C ILE A 348 2.81 -4.78 -16.50
N GLY A 349 2.50 -4.11 -15.39
CA GLY A 349 2.40 -4.73 -14.07
C GLY A 349 1.18 -5.63 -13.89
N LYS A 350 0.20 -5.57 -14.80
CA LYS A 350 -1.04 -6.38 -14.76
C LYS A 350 -1.86 -6.18 -13.48
N ALA A 351 -1.76 -5.00 -12.88
CA ALA A 351 -2.61 -4.65 -11.75
C ALA A 351 -4.09 -4.61 -12.17
N ASP A 352 -4.96 -5.20 -11.35
CA ASP A 352 -6.42 -5.21 -11.51
C ASP A 352 -7.07 -3.90 -11.02
N GLY A 353 -6.31 -3.16 -10.21
CA GLY A 353 -6.64 -1.84 -9.68
C GLY A 353 -5.40 -1.07 -9.22
N LEU A 354 -5.60 0.13 -8.70
CA LEU A 354 -4.55 1.04 -8.20
C LEU A 354 -5.01 1.75 -6.93
#